data_AF-A0AAW0JGZ2-F1
#
_entry.id   AF-A0AAW0JGZ2-F1
#
_cell.length_a   1.000
_cell.length_b   1.000
_cell.length_c   1.000
_cell.angle_alpha   90.00
_cell.angle_beta   90.00
_cell.angle_gamma   90.00
#
_symmetry.space_group_name_H-M   'P 1'
#
loop_
_entity.id
_entity.type
_entity.pdbx_description
1 polymer ?
#
loop_
_entity_poly.entity_id
_entity_poly.type
_entity_poly.pdbx_seq_one_letter_code
_entity_poly.pdbx_strand_id
1 'polypeptide(L)'
;MTEDLSNSLTSKPSSHNVIIGSWTPSAADTSAGRVPGYGVITNIINGGLECGQGSNDKVADRIGFYKRYCDILGVSYGDNLDCYNQSPFA
;
A
#
# COMPACT_ATOMS: atom_id res chain seq x y z
N MET A 1 -16.08 -6.42 -32.33
CA MET A 1 -16.80 -6.66 -31.06
C MET A 1 -15.73 -7.08 -30.08
N THR A 2 -15.38 -6.15 -29.19
CA THR A 2 -14.50 -6.25 -28.01
C THR A 2 -13.11 -6.86 -28.19
N GLU A 3 -12.11 -5.99 -28.27
CA GLU A 3 -10.75 -6.34 -27.82
C GLU A 3 -10.81 -6.71 -26.34
N ASP A 4 -10.24 -7.87 -26.02
CA ASP A 4 -10.05 -8.35 -24.66
C ASP A 4 -8.93 -7.55 -24.00
N LEU A 5 -9.29 -6.39 -23.44
CA LEU A 5 -8.42 -5.54 -22.60
C LEU A 5 -8.19 -6.15 -21.20
N SER A 6 -8.43 -7.45 -20.98
CA SER A 6 -8.33 -8.08 -19.65
C SER A 6 -6.91 -8.25 -19.12
N ASN A 7 -5.86 -7.85 -19.86
CA ASN A 7 -4.56 -7.60 -19.22
C ASN A 7 -4.55 -6.21 -18.57
N SER A 8 -5.54 -5.94 -17.71
CA SER A 8 -5.46 -4.87 -16.73
C SER A 8 -4.42 -5.31 -15.69
N LEU A 9 -3.15 -5.18 -16.04
CA LEU A 9 -2.10 -5.00 -15.04
C LEU A 9 -2.58 -3.81 -14.21
N THR A 10 -3.08 -4.07 -13.00
CA THR A 10 -3.43 -3.01 -12.06
C THR A 10 -2.11 -2.33 -11.72
N SER A 11 -1.75 -1.31 -12.51
CA SER A 11 -0.46 -0.65 -12.40
C SER A 11 -0.38 -0.06 -11.00
N LYS A 12 0.65 -0.46 -10.25
CA LYS A 12 0.92 0.08 -8.93
C LYS A 12 0.90 1.61 -9.03
N PRO A 13 0.10 2.32 -8.22
CA PRO A 13 0.21 3.77 -8.18
C PRO A 13 1.62 4.15 -7.71
N SER A 14 2.06 5.36 -8.02
CA SER A 14 3.31 5.83 -7.42
C SER A 14 3.13 6.00 -5.91
N SER A 15 4.15 5.63 -5.13
CA SER A 15 4.14 5.86 -3.67
C SER A 15 3.91 7.33 -3.32
N HIS A 16 4.41 8.24 -4.16
CA HIS A 16 4.16 9.67 -4.05
C HIS A 16 2.67 9.99 -4.11
N ASN A 17 1.96 9.53 -5.16
CA ASN A 17 0.52 9.81 -5.30
C ASN A 17 -0.30 9.23 -4.15
N VAL A 18 0.12 8.10 -3.58
CA VAL A 18 -0.51 7.57 -2.35
C VAL A 18 -0.33 8.53 -1.18
N ILE A 19 0.91 8.93 -0.85
CA ILE A 19 1.17 9.67 0.39
C ILE A 19 0.66 11.11 0.36
N ILE A 20 0.52 11.71 -0.83
CA ILE A 20 -0.08 13.04 -0.99
C ILE A 20 -1.60 13.01 -1.21
N GLY A 21 -2.23 11.84 -1.14
CA GLY A 21 -3.68 11.68 -1.29
C GLY A 21 -4.22 11.88 -2.72
N SER A 22 -3.35 11.78 -3.74
CA SER A 22 -3.74 11.91 -5.16
C SER A 22 -4.11 10.59 -5.83
N TRP A 23 -3.93 9.46 -5.14
CA TRP A 23 -4.40 8.16 -5.61
C TRP A 23 -5.77 7.83 -5.00
N THR A 24 -6.74 7.54 -5.86
CA THR A 24 -8.03 6.98 -5.47
C THR A 24 -8.00 5.47 -5.74
N PRO A 25 -8.20 4.61 -4.73
CA PRO A 25 -8.27 3.16 -4.94
C PRO A 25 -9.36 2.79 -5.93
N SER A 26 -9.06 1.84 -6.81
CA SER A 26 -10.09 1.22 -7.65
C SER A 26 -11.00 0.30 -6.82
N ALA A 27 -12.08 -0.19 -7.43
CA ALA A 27 -12.90 -1.23 -6.83
C ALA A 27 -12.08 -2.51 -6.52
N ALA A 28 -11.15 -2.88 -7.41
CA ALA A 28 -10.27 -4.02 -7.22
C ALA A 28 -9.31 -3.79 -6.04
N ASP A 29 -8.76 -2.58 -5.90
CA ASP A 29 -7.91 -2.23 -4.76
C ASP A 29 -8.67 -2.32 -3.43
N THR A 30 -9.86 -1.73 -3.40
CA THR A 30 -10.72 -1.77 -2.21
C THR A 30 -11.09 -3.21 -1.83
N SER A 31 -11.43 -4.07 -2.81
CA SER A 31 -11.72 -5.49 -2.54
C SER A 31 -10.51 -6.28 -2.05
N ALA A 32 -9.31 -5.84 -2.43
CA ALA A 32 -8.03 -6.42 -1.99
C ALA A 32 -7.53 -5.81 -0.67
N GLY A 33 -8.30 -4.95 -0.02
CA GLY A 33 -7.91 -4.24 1.19
C GLY A 33 -6.87 -3.12 0.98
N ARG A 34 -6.51 -2.81 -0.28
CA ARG A 34 -5.53 -1.77 -0.61
C ARG A 34 -6.21 -0.40 -0.54
N VAL A 35 -6.02 0.28 0.59
CA VAL A 35 -6.58 1.61 0.90
C VAL A 35 -5.45 2.62 1.13
N PRO A 36 -5.72 3.94 1.04
CA PRO A 36 -4.67 4.96 1.21
C PRO A 36 -4.02 4.89 2.60
N GLY A 37 -2.69 4.92 2.62
CA GLY A 37 -1.88 4.86 3.84
C GLY A 37 -0.49 4.30 3.58
N TYR A 38 0.33 4.23 4.63
CA TYR A 38 1.71 3.74 4.50
C TYR A 38 1.78 2.24 4.16
N GLY A 39 0.76 1.47 4.53
CA GLY A 39 0.65 0.05 4.23
C GLY A 39 0.66 -0.24 2.73
N VAL A 40 -0.16 0.49 1.95
CA VAL A 40 -0.18 0.26 0.49
C VAL A 40 1.13 0.70 -0.18
N ILE A 41 1.88 1.64 0.41
CA ILE A 41 3.24 1.98 -0.04
C ILE A 41 4.19 0.79 0.16
N THR A 42 4.10 0.09 1.28
CA THR A 42 4.84 -1.16 1.50
C THR A 42 4.45 -2.22 0.46
N ASN A 43 3.15 -2.33 0.16
CA ASN A 43 2.63 -3.24 -0.86
C ASN A 43 3.18 -2.92 -2.27
N ILE A 44 3.26 -1.63 -2.64
CA ILE A 44 3.86 -1.18 -3.91
C ILE A 44 5.34 -1.63 -4.00
N ILE A 45 6.11 -1.40 -2.93
CA ILE A 45 7.56 -1.67 -2.88
C ILE A 45 7.87 -3.16 -2.96
N ASN A 46 7.25 -3.99 -2.11
CA ASN A 46 7.61 -5.41 -2.01
C ASN A 46 6.44 -6.30 -1.57
N GLY A 47 5.21 -5.96 -1.98
CA GLY A 47 3.99 -6.61 -1.50
C GLY A 47 3.96 -8.12 -1.69
N GLY A 48 4.51 -8.63 -2.80
CA GLY A 48 4.57 -10.07 -3.07
C GLY A 48 5.35 -10.91 -2.05
N LEU A 49 6.20 -10.27 -1.23
CA LEU A 49 6.98 -10.94 -0.18
C LEU A 49 6.59 -10.53 1.24
N GLU A 50 5.81 -9.45 1.40
CA GLU A 50 5.61 -8.79 2.69
C GLU A 50 4.14 -8.63 3.10
N CYS A 51 3.21 -8.59 2.15
CA CYS A 51 1.81 -8.25 2.40
C CYS A 51 0.87 -9.46 2.24
N GLY A 52 -0.31 -9.40 2.86
CA GLY A 52 -1.36 -10.41 2.72
C GLY A 52 -1.08 -11.73 3.43
N GLN A 53 -0.13 -11.75 4.36
CA GLN A 53 0.32 -12.94 5.10
C GLN A 53 0.31 -12.73 6.63
N GLY A 54 -0.41 -11.71 7.10
CA GLY A 54 -0.46 -11.36 8.52
C GLY A 54 0.76 -10.57 9.00
N SER A 55 0.82 -10.39 10.33
CA SER A 55 1.89 -9.64 11.00
C SER A 55 3.27 -10.26 10.74
N ASN A 56 4.25 -9.44 10.36
CA ASN A 56 5.62 -9.88 10.15
C ASN A 56 6.62 -8.74 10.41
N ASP A 57 7.86 -9.13 10.73
CA ASP A 57 8.91 -8.22 11.17
C ASP A 57 9.35 -7.22 10.08
N LYS A 58 9.27 -7.61 8.79
CA LYS A 58 9.69 -6.73 7.68
C LYS A 58 8.77 -5.51 7.57
N VAL A 59 7.46 -5.74 7.60
CA VAL A 59 6.47 -4.66 7.57
C VAL A 59 6.52 -3.86 8.88
N ALA A 60 6.70 -4.54 10.03
CA ALA A 60 6.84 -3.85 11.32
C ALA A 60 8.05 -2.92 11.37
N ASP A 61 9.20 -3.31 10.80
CA ASP A 61 10.41 -2.50 10.70
C ASP A 61 10.18 -1.23 9.85
N ARG A 62 9.53 -1.37 8.69
CA ARG A 62 9.14 -0.22 7.84
C ARG A 62 8.26 0.76 8.60
N ILE A 63 7.25 0.26 9.33
CA ILE A 63 6.36 1.07 10.16
C ILE A 63 7.15 1.76 11.28
N GLY A 64 8.11 1.08 11.89
CA GLY A 64 8.97 1.61 12.94
C GLY A 64 9.77 2.84 12.47
N PHE A 65 10.44 2.74 11.32
CA PHE A 65 11.14 3.89 10.72
C PHE A 65 10.19 5.03 10.34
N TYR A 66 9.04 4.69 9.74
CA TYR A 66 8.05 5.69 9.36
C TYR A 66 7.56 6.50 10.58
N LYS A 67 7.15 5.81 11.66
CA LYS A 67 6.72 6.45 12.90
C LYS A 67 7.81 7.33 13.51
N ARG A 68 9.05 6.83 13.60
CA ARG A 68 10.19 7.60 14.11
C ARG A 68 10.38 8.92 13.35
N TYR A 69 10.30 8.90 12.02
CA TYR A 69 10.49 10.11 11.22
C TYR A 69 9.29 11.06 11.28
N CYS A 70 8.06 10.54 11.34
CA CYS A 70 6.89 11.36 11.61
C CYS A 70 6.98 12.08 12.97
N ASP A 71 7.46 11.38 14.01
CA ASP A 71 7.67 11.98 15.34
C ASP A 71 8.69 13.11 15.31
N ILE A 72 9.83 12.90 14.64
CA ILE A 72 10.87 13.92 14.48
C ILE A 72 10.34 15.15 13.72
N LEU A 73 9.48 14.93 12.72
CA LEU A 73 8.91 15.98 11.87
C LEU A 73 7.66 16.64 12.50
N GLY A 74 7.13 16.09 13.61
CA GLY A 74 5.92 16.60 14.26
C GLY A 74 4.65 16.43 13.42
N VAL A 75 4.56 15.37 12.61
CA VAL A 75 3.40 15.08 11.75
C VAL A 75 2.69 13.79 12.17
N SER A 76 1.40 13.69 11.89
CA SER A 76 0.64 12.45 12.11
C SER A 76 1.14 11.32 11.20
N TYR A 77 1.03 10.07 11.67
CA TYR A 77 1.31 8.87 10.88
C TYR A 77 0.21 8.59 9.83
N GLY A 78 -0.98 9.15 10.04
CA GLY A 78 -2.18 8.73 9.32
C GLY A 78 -2.61 7.30 9.68
N ASP A 79 -3.56 6.78 8.91
CA ASP A 79 -4.15 5.46 9.09
C ASP A 79 -3.54 4.42 8.14
N ASN A 80 -3.97 3.16 8.28
CA ASN A 80 -3.63 2.05 7.36
C ASN A 80 -2.11 1.86 7.20
N LEU A 81 -1.40 1.77 8.31
CA LEU A 81 0.06 1.73 8.34
C LEU A 81 0.64 0.39 7.86
N ASP A 82 -0.11 -0.69 7.99
CA ASP A 82 0.31 -2.03 7.59
C ASP A 82 -0.35 -2.51 6.30
N CYS A 83 0.24 -3.54 5.72
CA CYS A 83 -0.34 -4.29 4.61
C CYS A 83 -0.60 -5.76 4.96
N TYR A 84 -0.75 -6.08 6.25
CA TYR A 84 -0.83 -7.46 6.73
C TYR A 84 -1.96 -8.24 6.07
N ASN A 85 -3.07 -7.56 5.83
CA ASN A 85 -4.28 -8.12 5.22
C ASN A 85 -4.56 -7.59 3.80
N GLN A 86 -3.61 -6.90 3.19
CA GLN A 86 -3.76 -6.41 1.81
C GLN A 86 -3.26 -7.44 0.82
N SER A 87 -4.06 -7.82 -0.17
CA SER A 87 -3.56 -8.68 -1.25
C SER A 87 -2.46 -7.93 -2.03
N PRO A 88 -1.33 -8.58 -2.36
CA PRO A 88 -0.27 -7.96 -3.13
C PRO A 88 -0.78 -7.39 -4.47
N PHE A 89 -0.19 -6.29 -4.94
CA PHE A 89 -0.27 -5.95 -6.35
C PHE A 89 0.44 -7.04 -7.18
N ALA A 90 -0.17 -7.44 -8.31
CA ALA A 90 0.40 -8.38 -9.26
C ALA A 90 1.62 -7.79 -10.01
#